data_AF-A0A251RRN1-F1
#
_entry.id   AF-A0A251RRN1-F1
#
_cell.length_a   1.000
_cell.length_b   1.000
_cell.length_c   1.000
_cell.angle_alpha   90.00
_cell.angle_beta   90.00
_cell.angle_gamma   90.00
#
_symmetry.space_group_name_H-M   'P 1'
#
loop_
_entity.id
_entity.type
_entity.pdbx_description
1 polymer ?
#
loop_
_entity_poly.entity_id
_entity_poly.type
_entity_poly.pdbx_seq_one_letter_code
_entity_poly.pdbx_strand_id
1 'polypeptide(L)'
;MDSIRFLHCILLILLAPAFVVSSSHISYNALDSYRGTTRNLLQQKESCPVNFENENYTIITSQCKGPVYKRDLCCNSFLQIACPHWEQVNDEKTNCASTLFSYINLYGKYPPGLFASMCKGGKDGLSCDNVDKSANHKANNGPAAVTPVHSPVLLITIGLLGFILDFV
;
A
#
# COMPACT_ATOMS: atom_id res chain seq x y z
N MET A 1 31.67 62.42 23.34
CA MET A 1 32.12 62.05 21.98
C MET A 1 31.17 61.04 21.33
N ASP A 2 30.04 60.74 21.97
CA ASP A 2 29.17 59.60 21.63
C ASP A 2 27.91 60.01 20.86
N SER A 3 27.41 61.23 21.10
CA SER A 3 26.27 61.78 20.36
C SER A 3 26.56 62.03 18.87
N ILE A 4 27.81 62.36 18.53
CA ILE A 4 28.23 62.58 17.13
C ILE A 4 28.35 61.26 16.37
N ARG A 5 28.78 60.19 17.06
CA ARG A 5 28.86 58.84 16.50
C ARG A 5 27.46 58.27 16.24
N PHE A 6 26.53 58.54 17.14
CA PHE A 6 25.12 58.14 17.00
C PHE A 6 24.44 58.84 15.80
N LEU A 7 24.64 60.16 15.64
CA LEU A 7 24.13 60.91 14.50
C LEU A 7 24.72 60.42 13.16
N HIS A 8 26.01 60.08 13.14
CA HIS A 8 26.67 59.49 11.97
C HIS A 8 26.11 58.11 11.61
N CYS A 9 25.80 57.26 12.59
CA CYS A 9 25.18 55.97 12.34
C CYS A 9 23.77 56.11 11.73
N ILE A 10 22.97 57.07 12.21
CA ILE A 10 21.63 57.32 11.66
C ILE A 10 21.71 57.86 10.23
N LEU A 11 22.66 58.76 9.95
CA LEU A 11 22.87 59.31 8.61
C LEU A 11 23.30 58.22 7.61
N LEU A 12 24.14 57.27 8.03
CA LEU A 12 24.57 56.14 7.19
C LEU A 12 23.44 55.16 6.85
N ILE A 13 22.45 55.00 7.74
CA ILE A 13 21.28 54.15 7.49
C ILE A 13 20.32 54.83 6.49
N LEU A 14 20.19 56.16 6.55
CA LEU A 14 19.33 56.93 5.64
C LEU A 14 19.91 57.10 4.22
N LEU A 15 21.22 56.95 4.04
CA LEU A 15 21.89 57.07 2.73
C LEU A 15 22.11 55.74 2.00
N ALA A 16 21.68 54.60 2.56
CA ALA A 16 21.74 53.33 1.84
C ALA A 16 20.64 53.29 0.76
N PRO A 17 20.97 53.31 -0.54
CA PRO A 17 19.98 53.23 -1.60
C PRO A 17 19.23 51.91 -1.50
N ALA A 18 17.91 51.97 -1.69
CA ALA A 18 17.01 50.83 -1.67
C ALA A 18 17.57 49.69 -2.55
N PHE A 19 17.81 48.54 -1.93
CA PHE A 19 17.94 47.30 -2.66
C PHE A 19 16.60 47.06 -3.37
N VAL A 20 16.55 47.42 -4.65
CA VAL A 20 15.53 46.89 -5.55
C VAL A 20 15.73 45.38 -5.56
N VAL A 21 14.80 44.65 -4.92
CA VAL A 21 14.64 43.22 -5.22
C VAL A 21 14.18 43.16 -6.66
N SER A 22 15.12 42.94 -7.57
CA SER A 22 14.77 42.45 -8.90
C SER A 22 14.18 41.05 -8.70
N SER A 23 12.85 40.97 -8.69
CA SER A 23 12.18 39.69 -8.93
C SER A 23 12.73 39.18 -10.26
N SER A 24 13.46 38.07 -10.20
CA SER A 24 13.75 37.30 -11.41
C SER A 24 12.40 36.71 -11.83
N HIS A 25 11.72 37.34 -12.79
CA HIS A 25 10.65 36.65 -13.50
C HIS A 25 11.29 35.50 -14.26
N ILE A 26 11.29 34.32 -13.63
CA ILE A 26 11.62 33.08 -14.31
C ILE A 26 10.56 32.93 -15.42
N SER A 27 11.01 33.11 -16.66
CA SER A 27 10.18 32.83 -17.83
C SER A 27 9.79 31.35 -17.80
N TYR A 28 8.50 31.07 -17.65
CA TYR A 28 7.92 29.72 -17.64
C TYR A 28 8.13 28.96 -18.96
N ASN A 29 8.73 29.59 -19.97
CA ASN A 29 9.00 28.98 -21.26
C ASN A 29 10.24 28.06 -21.27
N ALA A 30 10.96 27.96 -20.14
CA ALA A 30 12.06 26.99 -19.96
C ALA A 30 11.61 25.66 -19.31
N LEU A 31 10.33 25.52 -18.93
CA LEU A 31 9.77 24.28 -18.38
C LEU A 31 9.06 23.40 -19.43
N ASP A 32 8.96 23.87 -20.68
CA ASP A 32 8.31 23.10 -21.75
C ASP A 32 9.18 21.96 -22.31
N SER A 33 10.50 21.99 -22.05
CA SER A 33 11.46 21.04 -22.64
C SER A 33 12.05 20.02 -21.65
N TYR A 34 11.65 20.04 -20.38
CA TYR A 34 12.02 18.99 -19.42
C TYR A 34 10.77 18.38 -18.76
N ARG A 35 9.95 17.71 -19.57
CA ARG A 35 9.01 16.67 -19.12
C ARG A 35 9.79 15.43 -18.66
N GLY A 36 10.76 15.63 -17.77
CA GLY A 36 11.53 14.59 -17.11
C GLY A 36 10.87 14.29 -15.77
N THR A 37 10.07 13.22 -15.73
CA THR A 37 9.61 12.46 -14.56
C THR A 37 9.87 13.12 -13.20
N THR A 38 9.10 14.16 -12.87
CA THR A 38 9.12 14.79 -11.56
C THR A 38 8.25 13.96 -10.62
N ARG A 39 8.92 13.21 -9.73
CA ARG A 39 8.36 12.53 -8.55
C ARG A 39 7.15 11.63 -8.86
N ASN A 40 7.39 10.32 -8.95
CA ASN A 40 6.29 9.36 -8.76
C ASN A 40 5.61 9.73 -7.43
N LEU A 41 4.34 10.14 -7.47
CA LEU A 41 3.50 10.13 -6.28
C LEU A 41 3.65 8.74 -5.66
N LEU A 42 3.67 8.63 -4.33
CA LEU A 42 3.33 7.35 -3.70
C LEU A 42 1.98 6.98 -4.30
N GLN A 43 1.98 6.07 -5.28
CA GLN A 43 0.76 5.61 -5.90
C GLN A 43 0.01 4.95 -4.76
N GLN A 44 -1.02 5.64 -4.29
CA GLN A 44 -1.82 5.18 -3.19
C GLN A 44 -2.60 3.97 -3.71
N LYS A 45 -2.00 2.80 -3.52
CA LYS A 45 -2.61 1.52 -3.81
C LYS A 45 -3.79 1.31 -2.86
N GLU A 46 -4.84 0.69 -3.38
CA GLU A 46 -5.98 0.28 -2.57
C GLU A 46 -5.55 -0.77 -1.54
N SER A 47 -6.28 -0.83 -0.43
CA SER A 47 -6.02 -1.84 0.61
C SER A 47 -6.34 -3.23 0.07
N CYS A 48 -5.49 -4.20 0.40
CA CYS A 48 -5.70 -5.59 0.05
C CYS A 48 -6.98 -6.12 0.74
N PRO A 49 -7.92 -6.74 -0.01
CA PRO A 49 -9.10 -7.37 0.58
C PRO A 49 -8.80 -8.71 1.28
N VAL A 50 -7.61 -9.28 1.04
CA VAL A 50 -7.18 -10.55 1.65
C VAL A 50 -6.51 -10.30 2.99
N ASN A 51 -6.97 -11.01 4.03
CA ASN A 51 -6.34 -10.95 5.34
C ASN A 51 -5.13 -11.90 5.43
N PHE A 52 -3.97 -11.43 4.98
CA PHE A 52 -2.73 -12.19 5.09
C PHE A 52 -2.23 -12.37 6.54
N GLU A 53 -2.68 -11.57 7.51
CA GLU A 53 -2.22 -11.68 8.90
C GLU A 53 -2.47 -13.07 9.50
N ASN A 54 -3.59 -13.69 9.11
CA ASN A 54 -4.08 -14.96 9.63
C ASN A 54 -3.72 -16.18 8.76
N GLU A 55 -2.81 -16.02 7.79
CA GLU A 55 -2.36 -17.12 6.94
C GLU A 55 -1.41 -18.10 7.65
N ASN A 56 -1.32 -19.33 7.15
CA ASN A 56 -0.44 -20.34 7.72
C ASN A 56 1.01 -20.21 7.23
N TYR A 57 1.80 -19.39 7.92
CA TYR A 57 3.22 -19.19 7.65
C TYR A 57 4.14 -20.36 8.04
N THR A 58 3.60 -21.42 8.66
CA THR A 58 4.41 -22.61 8.99
C THR A 58 4.92 -23.30 7.73
N ILE A 59 4.14 -23.28 6.65
CA ILE A 59 4.49 -23.92 5.37
C ILE A 59 5.83 -23.39 4.83
N ILE A 60 6.03 -22.06 4.87
CA ILE A 60 7.27 -21.42 4.40
C ILE A 60 8.38 -21.48 5.44
N THR A 61 8.09 -21.20 6.71
CA THR A 61 9.11 -21.13 7.77
C THR A 61 9.70 -22.49 8.16
N SER A 62 8.96 -23.59 7.96
CA SER A 62 9.46 -24.95 8.19
C SER A 62 10.40 -25.45 7.10
N GLN A 63 10.23 -24.99 5.85
CA GLN A 63 10.94 -25.48 4.66
C GLN A 63 12.07 -24.54 4.21
N CYS A 64 11.80 -23.23 4.17
CA CYS A 64 12.75 -22.21 3.76
C CYS A 64 13.54 -21.70 4.97
N LYS A 65 14.72 -22.28 5.21
CA LYS A 65 15.54 -21.98 6.40
C LYS A 65 16.90 -21.39 6.02
N GLY A 66 17.32 -20.38 6.77
CA GLY A 66 18.68 -19.82 6.71
C GLY A 66 19.68 -20.65 7.53
N PRO A 67 20.98 -20.31 7.46
CA PRO A 67 21.57 -19.20 6.70
C PRO A 67 21.68 -19.47 5.19
N VAL A 68 21.63 -20.73 4.77
CA VAL A 68 21.70 -21.13 3.35
C VAL A 68 20.30 -21.47 2.85
N TYR A 69 19.66 -20.49 2.23
CA TYR A 69 18.33 -20.64 1.64
C TYR A 69 18.38 -21.47 0.36
N LYS A 70 17.77 -22.66 0.37
CA LYS A 70 17.67 -23.51 -0.82
C LYS A 70 16.52 -23.02 -1.71
N ARG A 71 16.83 -22.68 -2.96
CA ARG A 71 15.87 -22.15 -3.94
C ARG A 71 14.59 -23.00 -4.00
N ASP A 72 14.70 -24.29 -4.27
CA ASP A 72 13.53 -25.12 -4.54
C ASP A 72 12.59 -25.19 -3.34
N LEU A 73 13.13 -25.35 -2.12
CA LEU A 73 12.34 -25.35 -0.89
C LEU A 73 11.67 -24.00 -0.64
N CYS A 74 12.40 -22.90 -0.84
CA CYS A 74 11.89 -21.55 -0.61
C CYS A 74 10.85 -21.14 -1.63
N CYS A 75 11.07 -21.40 -2.91
CA CYS A 75 10.12 -21.03 -3.96
C CYS A 75 8.87 -21.92 -3.93
N ASN A 76 9.00 -23.23 -3.71
CA ASN A 76 7.84 -24.11 -3.65
C ASN A 76 6.94 -23.80 -2.44
N SER A 77 7.54 -23.55 -1.26
CA SER A 77 6.77 -23.18 -0.07
C SER A 77 6.19 -21.76 -0.15
N PHE A 78 6.86 -20.82 -0.82
CA PHE A 78 6.29 -19.51 -1.16
C PHE A 78 5.05 -19.65 -2.05
N LEU A 79 5.10 -20.48 -3.10
CA LEU A 79 3.97 -20.68 -4.00
C LEU A 79 2.75 -21.28 -3.30
N GLN A 80 2.94 -22.12 -2.28
CA GLN A 80 1.81 -22.64 -1.48
C GLN A 80 1.00 -21.55 -0.78
N ILE A 81 1.62 -20.40 -0.45
CA ILE A 81 0.95 -19.26 0.19
C ILE A 81 0.44 -18.26 -0.86
N ALA A 82 1.22 -18.01 -1.91
CA ALA A 82 0.90 -16.99 -2.92
C ALA A 82 -0.16 -17.47 -3.93
N CYS A 83 -0.11 -18.72 -4.37
CA CYS A 83 -0.97 -19.22 -5.44
C CYS A 83 -2.47 -19.27 -5.11
N PRO A 84 -2.92 -19.55 -3.87
CA PRO A 84 -4.34 -19.42 -3.52
C PRO A 84 -4.92 -18.00 -3.74
N HIS A 85 -4.06 -16.98 -3.72
CA HIS A 85 -4.45 -15.56 -3.82
C HIS A 85 -3.76 -14.86 -5.00
N TRP A 86 -3.42 -15.61 -6.06
CA TRP A 86 -2.58 -15.12 -7.16
C TRP A 86 -3.20 -13.93 -7.91
N GLU A 87 -4.53 -13.89 -8.06
CA GLU A 87 -5.23 -12.77 -8.72
C GLU A 87 -5.04 -11.46 -7.94
N GLN A 88 -5.19 -11.52 -6.62
CA GLN A 88 -5.07 -10.35 -5.75
C GLN A 88 -3.61 -9.93 -5.59
N VAL A 89 -2.69 -10.90 -5.49
CA VAL A 89 -1.24 -10.62 -5.39
C VAL A 89 -0.71 -10.01 -6.69
N ASN A 90 -1.23 -10.41 -7.84
CA ASN A 90 -0.85 -9.86 -9.14
C ASN A 90 -1.60 -8.56 -9.51
N ASP A 91 -2.55 -8.10 -8.71
CA ASP A 91 -3.24 -6.83 -8.95
C ASP A 91 -2.35 -5.64 -8.56
N GLU A 92 -1.82 -4.96 -9.57
CA GLU A 92 -0.98 -3.77 -9.39
C GLU A 92 -1.72 -2.57 -8.78
N LYS A 93 -3.06 -2.57 -8.73
CA LYS A 93 -3.85 -1.50 -8.10
C LYS A 93 -3.87 -1.59 -6.58
N THR A 94 -3.63 -2.77 -6.01
CA THR A 94 -3.68 -3.00 -4.57
C THR A 94 -2.29 -3.12 -3.95
N ASN A 95 -2.23 -3.06 -2.62
CA ASN A 95 -1.04 -3.33 -1.83
C ASN A 95 -0.92 -4.81 -1.41
N CYS A 96 -1.64 -5.75 -2.04
CA CYS A 96 -1.64 -7.17 -1.65
C CYS A 96 -0.25 -7.80 -1.70
N ALA A 97 0.51 -7.62 -2.79
CA ALA A 97 1.87 -8.16 -2.89
C ALA A 97 2.79 -7.67 -1.77
N SER A 98 2.81 -6.35 -1.51
CA SER A 98 3.62 -5.77 -0.45
C SER A 98 3.19 -6.26 0.93
N THR A 99 1.88 -6.44 1.16
CA THR A 99 1.32 -6.95 2.42
C THR A 99 1.73 -8.41 2.65
N LEU A 100 1.59 -9.25 1.62
CA LEU A 100 2.01 -10.65 1.67
C LEU A 100 3.51 -10.78 1.99
N PHE A 101 4.38 -10.07 1.25
CA PHE A 101 5.82 -10.10 1.51
C PHE A 101 6.18 -9.55 2.89
N SER A 102 5.46 -8.55 3.39
CA SER A 102 5.68 -8.00 4.74
C SER A 102 5.46 -9.07 5.80
N TYR A 103 4.33 -9.79 5.76
CA TYR A 103 4.07 -10.85 6.73
C TYR A 103 5.00 -12.06 6.56
N ILE A 104 5.30 -12.47 5.32
CA ILE A 104 6.30 -13.53 5.07
C ILE A 104 7.64 -13.18 5.72
N ASN A 105 8.13 -11.96 5.48
CA ASN A 105 9.42 -11.52 6.00
C ASN A 105 9.38 -11.36 7.53
N LEU A 106 8.27 -10.86 8.08
CA LEU A 106 8.08 -10.69 9.52
C LEU A 106 8.12 -12.03 10.26
N TYR A 107 7.28 -12.99 9.85
CA TYR A 107 7.17 -14.28 10.54
C TYR A 107 8.38 -15.19 10.28
N GLY A 108 8.94 -15.16 9.07
CA GLY A 108 10.11 -15.97 8.71
C GLY A 108 11.45 -15.33 9.04
N LYS A 109 11.47 -14.04 9.43
CA LYS A 109 12.70 -13.24 9.59
C LYS A 109 13.56 -13.25 8.32
N TYR A 110 12.91 -13.24 7.15
CA TYR A 110 13.62 -13.29 5.87
C TYR A 110 14.19 -11.92 5.48
N PRO A 111 15.38 -11.88 4.87
CA PRO A 111 15.93 -10.64 4.34
C PRO A 111 15.06 -10.11 3.18
N PRO A 112 14.94 -8.78 3.05
CA PRO A 112 14.18 -8.19 1.96
C PRO A 112 14.75 -8.60 0.60
N GLY A 113 13.88 -8.95 -0.33
CA GLY A 113 14.28 -9.36 -1.69
C GLY A 113 14.74 -10.80 -1.83
N LEU A 114 14.73 -11.62 -0.77
CA LEU A 114 15.13 -13.03 -0.83
C LEU A 114 14.42 -13.78 -1.97
N PHE A 115 13.09 -13.79 -1.93
CA PHE A 115 12.26 -14.50 -2.92
C PHE A 115 12.36 -13.87 -4.32
N ALA A 116 12.36 -12.54 -4.43
CA ALA A 116 12.52 -11.86 -5.72
C ALA A 116 13.86 -12.17 -6.41
N SER A 117 14.92 -12.41 -5.63
CA SER A 117 16.25 -12.73 -6.17
C SER A 117 16.37 -14.17 -6.66
N MET A 118 15.73 -15.13 -5.97
CA MET A 118 15.92 -16.56 -6.22
C MET A 118 14.75 -17.23 -6.96
N CYS A 119 13.53 -16.74 -6.79
CA CYS A 119 12.31 -17.31 -7.37
C CYS A 119 11.96 -16.57 -8.66
N LYS A 120 12.66 -16.94 -9.74
CA LYS A 120 12.37 -16.45 -11.09
C LYS A 120 11.73 -17.57 -11.88
N GLY A 121 10.53 -17.30 -12.38
CA GLY A 121 9.81 -18.22 -13.26
C GLY A 121 10.16 -18.02 -14.73
N GLY A 122 9.26 -18.47 -15.60
CA GLY A 122 9.38 -18.32 -17.05
C GLY A 122 8.90 -16.94 -17.54
N LYS A 123 8.58 -16.86 -18.83
CA LYS A 123 8.03 -15.63 -19.45
C LYS A 123 6.74 -15.15 -18.78
N ASP A 124 5.92 -16.10 -18.33
CA ASP A 124 4.63 -15.83 -17.67
C ASP A 124 4.77 -15.70 -16.15
N GLY A 125 6.01 -15.61 -15.64
CA GLY A 125 6.29 -15.56 -14.21
C GLY A 125 6.30 -16.94 -13.55
N LEU A 126 5.94 -16.98 -12.27
CA LEU A 126 5.93 -18.21 -11.48
C LEU A 126 4.61 -18.96 -11.72
N SER A 127 4.69 -20.18 -12.25
CA SER A 127 3.49 -21.02 -12.45
C SER A 127 2.97 -21.58 -11.12
N CYS A 128 1.65 -21.58 -10.98
CA CYS A 128 0.92 -22.15 -9.84
C CYS A 128 0.38 -23.57 -10.10
N ASP A 129 0.68 -24.17 -11.26
CA ASP A 129 0.08 -25.44 -11.70
C ASP A 129 0.48 -26.63 -10.81
N ASN A 130 1.65 -26.54 -10.17
CA ASN A 130 2.21 -27.59 -9.32
C ASN A 130 1.95 -27.38 -7.82
N VAL A 131 1.10 -26.43 -7.44
CA VAL A 131 0.72 -26.25 -6.04
C VAL A 131 -0.43 -27.20 -5.73
N ASP A 132 -0.16 -28.21 -4.90
CA ASP A 132 -1.18 -29.13 -4.41
C ASP A 132 -2.36 -28.34 -3.84
N LYS A 133 -3.54 -28.49 -4.47
CA LYS A 133 -4.79 -27.81 -4.08
C LYS A 133 -5.33 -28.23 -2.70
N SER A 134 -4.52 -28.90 -1.88
CA SER A 134 -4.92 -29.47 -0.59
C SER A 134 -5.35 -28.41 0.44
N ALA A 135 -5.12 -27.13 0.19
CA ALA A 135 -5.61 -26.05 1.04
C ALA A 135 -7.04 -25.56 0.69
N ASN A 136 -7.66 -25.99 -0.41
CA ASN A 136 -8.93 -25.39 -0.85
C ASN A 136 -9.94 -26.33 -1.55
N HIS A 137 -10.17 -27.52 -1.00
CA HIS A 137 -11.41 -28.26 -1.27
C HIS A 137 -12.11 -28.72 0.01
N LYS A 138 -12.81 -27.78 0.65
CA LYS A 138 -14.12 -28.05 1.25
C LYS A 138 -15.17 -27.07 0.71
N ALA A 139 -15.25 -26.98 -0.62
CA ALA A 139 -16.49 -26.59 -1.27
C ALA A 139 -17.36 -27.85 -1.34
N ASN A 140 -18.25 -28.01 -0.37
CA ASN A 140 -19.27 -29.04 -0.42
C ASN A 140 -20.26 -28.69 -1.55
N ASN A 141 -20.11 -29.33 -2.71
CA ASN A 141 -21.13 -29.35 -3.74
C ASN A 141 -22.27 -30.28 -3.28
N GLY A 142 -23.30 -29.70 -2.66
CA GLY A 142 -24.61 -30.33 -2.49
C GLY A 142 -25.61 -29.71 -3.49
N PRO A 143 -26.54 -30.50 -4.07
CA PRO A 143 -27.44 -30.02 -5.11
C PRO A 143 -28.46 -29.01 -4.57
N ALA A 144 -28.79 -28.03 -5.42
CA ALA A 144 -29.77 -26.98 -5.19
C ALA A 144 -31.12 -27.54 -4.70
N ALA A 145 -31.56 -27.06 -3.53
CA ALA A 145 -32.95 -27.12 -3.09
C ALA A 145 -33.46 -25.68 -3.00
N VAL A 146 -34.29 -25.30 -3.98
CA VAL A 146 -35.06 -24.07 -4.00
C VAL A 146 -36.25 -24.25 -3.06
N THR A 147 -36.34 -23.45 -2.00
CA THR A 147 -37.57 -23.33 -1.20
C THR A 147 -37.94 -21.84 -1.07
N PRO A 148 -39.19 -21.44 -1.37
CA PRO A 148 -39.63 -20.05 -1.33
C PRO A 148 -40.15 -19.71 0.06
N VAL A 149 -39.63 -18.67 0.72
CA VAL A 149 -40.26 -18.16 1.95
C VAL A 149 -40.17 -16.63 2.04
N HIS A 150 -41.33 -16.03 1.81
CA HIS A 150 -41.94 -14.83 2.41
C HIS A 150 -41.08 -13.63 2.84
N SER A 151 -41.30 -12.53 2.11
CA SER A 151 -41.17 -11.13 2.53
C SER A 151 -42.05 -10.81 3.76
N PRO A 152 -41.54 -9.98 4.68
CA PRO A 152 -42.37 -9.00 5.35
C PRO A 152 -41.77 -7.60 5.19
N VAL A 153 -42.38 -6.82 4.30
CA VAL A 153 -42.46 -5.36 4.46
C VAL A 153 -43.27 -5.08 5.72
N LEU A 154 -42.88 -4.01 6.43
CA LEU A 154 -43.63 -3.23 7.42
C LEU A 154 -43.18 -3.39 8.88
N LEU A 155 -42.56 -2.33 9.41
CA LEU A 155 -42.74 -1.69 10.75
C LEU A 155 -41.68 -0.56 10.82
N ILE A 156 -41.92 0.62 10.24
CA ILE A 156 -42.60 1.81 10.80
C ILE A 156 -41.94 2.41 12.06
N THR A 157 -41.17 3.48 11.80
CA THR A 157 -41.09 4.76 12.53
C THR A 157 -41.38 4.80 14.05
N ILE A 158 -40.33 4.85 14.87
CA ILE A 158 -40.39 5.40 16.26
C ILE A 158 -39.13 6.24 16.55
N GLY A 159 -38.71 7.08 15.60
CA GLY A 159 -37.58 8.01 15.78
C GLY A 159 -37.96 9.50 15.76
N LEU A 160 -39.18 9.83 15.32
CA LEU A 160 -39.58 11.22 15.04
C LEU A 160 -40.39 11.89 16.16
N LEU A 161 -40.81 11.16 17.21
CA LEU A 161 -41.62 11.73 18.30
C LEU A 161 -40.80 12.24 19.49
N GLY A 162 -39.52 11.86 19.60
CA GLY A 162 -38.64 12.32 20.69
C GLY A 162 -38.04 13.70 20.44
N PHE A 163 -37.91 14.13 19.18
CA PHE A 163 -37.23 15.38 18.83
C PHE A 163 -38.10 16.64 18.97
N ILE A 164 -39.42 16.50 19.17
CA ILE A 164 -40.35 17.64 19.24
C ILE A 164 -40.60 18.11 20.69
N LEU A 165 -40.27 17.31 21.71
CA LEU A 165 -40.52 17.67 23.12
C LEU A 165 -39.33 18.38 23.81
N ASP A 166 -38.18 18.50 23.16
CA ASP A 166 -37.05 19.31 23.67
C ASP A 166 -37.05 20.76 23.14
N PHE A 167 -38.03 21.14 22.32
CA PHE A 167 -38.09 22.46 21.66
C PHE A 167 -39.40 23.22 21.85
N VAL A 168 -40.13 22.95 22.94
CA VAL A 168 -41.21 23.80 23.48
C VAL A 168 -40.89 24.17 24.92
#